data_AF-A0A315XZH4-F1
#
_entry.id   AF-A0A315XZH4-F1
#
_cell.length_a   1.000
_cell.length_b   1.000
_cell.length_c   1.000
_cell.angle_alpha   90.00
_cell.angle_beta   90.00
_cell.angle_gamma   90.00
#
_symmetry.space_group_name_H-M   'P 1'
#
loop_
_entity.id
_entity.type
_entity.pdbx_description
1 polymer ?
#
loop_
_entity_poly.entity_id
_entity_poly.type
_entity_poly.pdbx_seq_one_letter_code
_entity_poly.pdbx_strand_id
1 'polypeptide(L)'
;MYNKWKNTVYILHALTEKYSEKKQLPPSQIHQDILLRSMKLLEDTEPEAADLIRPMIKVMLPYTVLPDDKDDRENGAGRHYYCACNTDGRPFSPVGGYFRNGKDLFARSARTMFEEDYTMALTMYHSGFTGQSAAYLGRAVHMMSDMCCLPHAVKWTYFSKKRGLHISYEELAAAMYPEFVPEQTISYEHLRRFAMRSSFTTALNAGAQKAAMEIPEVLSSPEAEIKKRLYDTEQAVAALLYRFYRDTKVTPLRGHYAADGMVCHPFADMPALDIKITERGITFELAGLSVNSRLGSVFRAAHRRGGKFSLTPVGCNSGLVLSRSSRKLVPFDPRDEKQLYGII
;
A
#
# COMPACT_ATOMS: atom_id res chain seq x y z
N MET A 1 -16.48 -31.25 -19.39
CA MET A 1 -15.22 -30.49 -19.52
C MET A 1 -14.80 -30.02 -18.13
N TYR A 2 -13.66 -30.48 -17.61
CA TYR A 2 -13.20 -30.18 -16.25
C TYR A 2 -12.80 -28.70 -16.12
N ASN A 3 -13.53 -27.94 -15.32
CA ASN A 3 -13.22 -26.53 -15.07
C ASN A 3 -12.35 -26.42 -13.81
N LYS A 4 -11.03 -26.38 -14.01
CA LYS A 4 -10.04 -26.30 -12.92
C LYS A 4 -10.33 -25.20 -11.89
N TRP A 5 -10.87 -24.06 -12.33
CA TRP A 5 -11.18 -22.92 -11.47
C TRP A 5 -12.34 -23.20 -10.53
N LYS A 6 -13.42 -23.82 -11.04
CA LYS A 6 -14.57 -24.23 -10.20
C LYS A 6 -14.15 -25.31 -9.20
N ASN A 7 -13.32 -26.25 -9.64
CA ASN A 7 -12.79 -27.28 -8.74
C ASN A 7 -11.93 -26.68 -7.63
N THR A 8 -11.10 -25.68 -7.95
CA THR A 8 -10.27 -24.99 -6.96
C THR A 8 -11.12 -24.24 -5.92
N VAL A 9 -12.20 -23.58 -6.34
CA VAL A 9 -13.17 -22.96 -5.41
C VAL A 9 -13.74 -23.99 -4.43
N TYR A 10 -14.14 -25.16 -4.93
CA TYR A 10 -14.65 -26.25 -4.07
C TYR A 10 -13.59 -26.73 -3.05
N ILE A 11 -12.34 -26.90 -3.51
CA ILE A 11 -11.23 -27.30 -2.63
C ILE A 11 -10.97 -26.22 -1.55
N LEU A 12 -10.91 -24.95 -1.94
CA LEU A 12 -10.71 -23.84 -1.00
C LEU A 12 -11.80 -23.83 0.07
N HIS A 13 -13.07 -23.95 -0.33
CA HIS A 13 -14.20 -24.01 0.60
C HIS A 13 -14.12 -25.19 1.58
N ALA A 14 -13.86 -26.40 1.08
CA ALA A 14 -13.74 -27.59 1.92
C ALA A 14 -12.58 -27.48 2.93
N LEU A 15 -11.49 -26.82 2.53
CA LEU A 15 -10.39 -26.51 3.44
C LEU A 15 -10.79 -25.46 4.48
N THR A 16 -11.53 -24.44 4.08
CA THR A 16 -12.05 -23.41 5.00
C THR A 16 -12.90 -24.04 6.09
N GLU A 17 -13.84 -24.92 5.74
CA GLU A 17 -14.66 -25.66 6.71
C GLU A 17 -13.79 -26.48 7.67
N LYS A 18 -12.84 -27.28 7.13
CA LYS A 18 -11.90 -28.09 7.92
C LYS A 18 -11.09 -27.29 8.94
N TYR A 19 -10.61 -26.10 8.59
CA TYR A 19 -9.88 -25.26 9.54
C TYR A 19 -10.81 -24.55 10.52
N SER A 20 -11.98 -24.10 10.07
CA SER A 20 -12.96 -23.42 10.91
C SER A 20 -13.49 -24.34 12.02
N GLU A 21 -13.70 -25.62 11.74
CA GLU A 21 -14.08 -26.63 12.74
C GLU A 21 -13.00 -26.86 13.82
N LYS A 22 -11.73 -26.63 13.47
CA LYS A 22 -10.59 -26.85 14.38
C LYS A 22 -10.14 -25.58 15.10
N LYS A 23 -10.58 -24.41 14.63
CA LYS A 23 -10.14 -23.11 15.10
C LYS A 23 -10.57 -22.90 16.54
N GLN A 24 -9.62 -22.58 17.41
CA GLN A 24 -9.88 -22.30 18.82
C GLN A 24 -9.83 -20.80 19.12
N LEU A 25 -9.01 -20.06 18.38
CA LEU A 25 -8.91 -18.61 18.53
C LEU A 25 -10.14 -17.91 17.94
N PRO A 26 -10.59 -16.80 18.56
CA PRO A 26 -11.67 -16.01 18.00
C PRO A 26 -11.30 -15.48 16.61
N PRO A 27 -12.29 -15.16 15.76
CA PRO A 27 -12.02 -14.47 14.49
C PRO A 27 -11.24 -13.17 14.73
N SER A 28 -10.18 -12.99 13.94
CA SER A 28 -9.30 -11.82 13.97
C SER A 28 -9.21 -11.20 12.57
N GLN A 29 -8.67 -9.98 12.50
CA GLN A 29 -8.45 -9.28 11.23
C GLN A 29 -7.05 -9.61 10.71
N ILE A 30 -6.97 -10.28 9.56
CA ILE A 30 -5.69 -10.75 8.98
C ILE A 30 -4.68 -9.61 8.86
N HIS A 31 -5.08 -8.43 8.39
CA HIS A 31 -4.16 -7.28 8.26
C HIS A 31 -3.58 -6.82 9.61
N GLN A 32 -4.34 -6.93 10.70
CA GLN A 32 -3.85 -6.63 12.05
C GLN A 32 -2.86 -7.69 12.51
N ASP A 33 -3.19 -8.96 12.33
CA ASP A 33 -2.31 -10.07 12.69
C ASP A 33 -1.00 -10.03 11.90
N ILE A 34 -1.04 -9.68 10.60
CA ILE A 34 0.15 -9.43 9.78
C ILE A 34 1.01 -8.33 10.40
N LEU A 35 0.42 -7.19 10.80
CA LEU A 35 1.18 -6.11 11.44
C LEU A 35 1.86 -6.60 12.73
N LEU A 36 1.12 -7.31 13.59
CA LEU A 36 1.64 -7.81 14.87
C LEU A 36 2.79 -8.81 14.66
N ARG A 37 2.63 -9.78 13.76
CA ARG A 37 3.71 -10.73 13.44
C ARG A 37 4.91 -10.06 12.79
N SER A 38 4.68 -9.11 11.89
CA SER A 38 5.76 -8.35 11.26
C SER A 38 6.55 -7.50 12.26
N MET A 39 5.88 -6.98 13.29
CA MET A 39 6.55 -6.27 14.39
C MET A 39 7.43 -7.20 15.21
N LYS A 40 6.98 -8.43 15.48
CA LYS A 40 7.82 -9.44 16.14
C LYS A 40 9.05 -9.77 15.30
N LEU A 41 8.89 -9.98 14.00
CA LEU A 41 10.02 -10.20 13.08
C LEU A 41 11.02 -9.03 13.10
N LEU A 42 10.52 -7.79 13.16
CA LEU A 42 11.35 -6.60 13.24
C LEU A 42 12.06 -6.51 14.60
N GLU A 43 11.38 -6.81 15.70
CA GLU A 43 11.95 -6.81 17.06
C GLU A 43 13.10 -7.81 17.18
N ASP A 44 12.93 -9.01 16.64
CA ASP A 44 13.96 -10.06 16.69
C ASP A 44 15.19 -9.73 15.82
N THR A 45 15.03 -8.91 14.78
CA THR A 45 16.08 -8.66 13.78
C THR A 45 16.75 -7.28 13.92
N GLU A 46 15.97 -6.23 14.19
CA GLU A 46 16.41 -4.83 14.32
C GLU A 46 15.65 -4.13 15.48
N PRO A 47 16.02 -4.40 16.75
CA PRO A 47 15.31 -3.91 17.92
C PRO A 47 15.12 -2.40 17.97
N GLU A 48 16.12 -1.61 17.53
CA GLU A 48 16.02 -0.14 17.51
C GLU A 48 14.90 0.36 16.58
N ALA A 49 14.67 -0.34 15.46
CA ALA A 49 13.59 -0.02 14.55
C ALA A 49 12.23 -0.38 15.18
N ALA A 50 12.16 -1.51 15.88
CA ALA A 50 10.98 -1.89 16.63
C ALA A 50 10.65 -0.89 17.76
N ASP A 51 11.64 -0.41 18.50
CA ASP A 51 11.46 0.57 19.58
C ASP A 51 10.87 1.90 19.07
N LEU A 52 11.28 2.35 17.88
CA LEU A 52 10.70 3.56 17.26
C LEU A 52 9.22 3.37 16.90
N ILE A 53 8.83 2.17 16.45
CA ILE A 53 7.52 1.89 15.87
C ILE A 53 6.52 1.38 16.90
N ARG A 54 6.97 0.66 17.94
CA ARG A 54 6.13 0.05 18.98
C ARG A 54 5.10 1.03 19.58
N PRO A 55 5.43 2.29 19.90
CA PRO A 55 4.44 3.25 20.42
C PRO A 55 3.29 3.58 19.44
N MET A 56 3.51 3.38 18.13
CA MET A 56 2.55 3.70 17.07
C MET A 56 1.55 2.57 16.81
N ILE A 57 1.86 1.33 17.24
CA ILE A 57 1.11 0.13 16.87
C ILE A 57 -0.37 0.17 17.28
N LYS A 58 -0.65 0.62 18.51
CA LYS A 58 -2.04 0.75 18.98
C LYS A 58 -2.88 1.63 18.07
N VAL A 59 -2.27 2.71 17.53
CA VAL A 59 -2.94 3.59 16.57
C VAL A 59 -3.00 2.93 15.20
N MET A 60 -1.95 2.24 14.74
CA MET A 60 -1.92 1.62 13.41
C MET A 60 -2.99 0.53 13.20
N LEU A 61 -3.26 -0.30 14.21
CA LEU A 61 -4.15 -1.47 14.11
C LEU A 61 -5.54 -1.19 13.49
N PRO A 62 -6.32 -0.20 13.93
CA PRO A 62 -7.59 0.11 13.26
C PRO A 62 -7.40 0.55 11.79
N TYR A 63 -6.30 1.24 11.49
CA TYR A 63 -6.01 1.74 10.15
C TYR A 63 -5.46 0.68 9.18
N THR A 64 -5.13 -0.53 9.66
CA THR A 64 -4.85 -1.66 8.77
C THR A 64 -6.13 -2.30 8.22
N VAL A 65 -7.31 -1.94 8.74
CA VAL A 65 -8.62 -2.53 8.38
C VAL A 65 -9.54 -1.48 7.76
N LEU A 66 -9.49 -0.24 8.26
CA LEU A 66 -10.30 0.88 7.78
C LEU A 66 -10.36 1.04 6.24
N PRO A 67 -9.28 0.78 5.45
CA PRO A 67 -9.37 0.92 3.99
C PRO A 67 -10.39 0.00 3.30
N ASP A 68 -10.81 -1.10 3.96
CA ASP A 68 -11.87 -2.00 3.50
C ASP A 68 -13.29 -1.48 3.81
N ASP A 69 -13.44 -0.54 4.73
CA ASP A 69 -14.75 -0.02 5.11
C ASP A 69 -15.41 0.71 3.94
N LYS A 70 -16.72 0.47 3.72
CA LYS A 70 -17.46 0.99 2.56
C LYS A 70 -17.41 2.51 2.42
N ASP A 71 -17.33 3.22 3.54
CA ASP A 71 -17.31 4.68 3.61
C ASP A 71 -15.89 5.28 3.62
N ASP A 72 -14.85 4.44 3.60
CA ASP A 72 -13.47 4.89 3.59
C ASP A 72 -13.06 5.44 2.21
N ARG A 73 -12.16 6.42 2.23
CA ARG A 73 -11.67 7.12 1.03
C ARG A 73 -10.93 6.22 0.03
N GLU A 74 -10.45 5.07 0.47
CA GLU A 74 -9.67 4.11 -0.31
C GLU A 74 -10.47 2.91 -0.75
N ASN A 75 -11.65 2.70 -0.15
CA ASN A 75 -12.62 1.77 -0.67
C ASN A 75 -13.07 2.20 -2.07
N GLY A 76 -13.27 1.22 -2.93
CA GLY A 76 -13.82 1.42 -4.26
C GLY A 76 -13.35 0.36 -5.25
N ALA A 77 -14.21 0.06 -6.23
CA ALA A 77 -13.97 -1.02 -7.16
C ALA A 77 -12.63 -0.84 -7.91
N GLY A 78 -11.75 -1.84 -7.74
CA GLY A 78 -10.45 -1.95 -8.38
C GLY A 78 -9.30 -1.23 -7.66
N ARG A 79 -9.55 -0.53 -6.54
CA ARG A 79 -8.54 0.29 -5.86
C ARG A 79 -7.53 -0.54 -5.07
N HIS A 80 -7.92 -1.65 -4.47
CA HIS A 80 -7.03 -2.50 -3.67
C HIS A 80 -6.15 -3.45 -4.49
N TYR A 81 -6.11 -3.26 -5.82
CA TYR A 81 -5.47 -4.18 -6.74
C TYR A 81 -4.24 -3.54 -7.38
N TYR A 82 -3.17 -4.31 -7.52
CA TYR A 82 -1.97 -3.96 -8.28
C TYR A 82 -1.59 -5.12 -9.20
N CYS A 83 -2.18 -5.12 -10.40
CA CYS A 83 -2.28 -6.33 -11.20
C CYS A 83 -1.08 -6.53 -12.12
N ALA A 84 -0.24 -7.53 -11.87
CA ALA A 84 0.86 -7.91 -12.76
C ALA A 84 0.41 -8.77 -13.94
N CYS A 85 -0.81 -9.32 -13.90
CA CYS A 85 -1.40 -10.09 -15.00
C CYS A 85 -2.92 -9.90 -15.08
N ASN A 86 -3.52 -10.40 -16.17
CA ASN A 86 -4.97 -10.46 -16.29
C ASN A 86 -5.58 -11.63 -15.47
N THR A 87 -6.91 -11.74 -15.48
CA THR A 87 -7.67 -12.76 -14.74
C THR A 87 -7.32 -14.21 -15.09
N ASP A 88 -6.70 -14.45 -16.24
CA ASP A 88 -6.32 -15.78 -16.73
C ASP A 88 -4.81 -16.04 -16.58
N GLY A 89 -4.05 -15.12 -15.95
CA GLY A 89 -2.61 -15.26 -15.69
C GLY A 89 -1.71 -14.72 -16.81
N ARG A 90 -2.26 -14.06 -17.83
CA ARG A 90 -1.43 -13.46 -18.90
C ARG A 90 -0.74 -12.20 -18.36
N PRO A 91 0.61 -12.12 -18.39
CA PRO A 91 1.34 -11.02 -17.79
C PRO A 91 1.07 -9.69 -18.48
N PHE A 92 1.10 -8.62 -17.69
CA PHE A 92 1.12 -7.25 -18.16
C PHE A 92 2.54 -6.69 -18.12
N SER A 93 2.80 -5.70 -18.97
CA SER A 93 4.00 -4.87 -18.89
C SER A 93 3.70 -3.60 -18.10
N PRO A 94 4.56 -3.19 -17.16
CA PRO A 94 4.37 -1.94 -16.45
C PRO A 94 4.59 -0.75 -17.40
N VAL A 95 3.85 0.33 -17.20
CA VAL A 95 3.98 1.59 -17.96
C VAL A 95 4.43 2.69 -17.00
N GLY A 96 5.53 3.37 -17.32
CA GLY A 96 6.12 4.35 -16.41
C GLY A 96 6.53 3.76 -15.05
N GLY A 97 6.73 2.44 -14.99
CA GLY A 97 7.00 1.70 -13.75
C GLY A 97 5.77 1.23 -12.98
N TYR A 98 4.55 1.45 -13.48
CA TYR A 98 3.31 1.08 -12.79
C TYR A 98 2.51 0.02 -13.54
N PHE A 99 1.91 -0.92 -12.81
CA PHE A 99 0.80 -1.72 -13.29
C PHE A 99 -0.54 -0.99 -13.13
N ARG A 100 -1.54 -1.45 -13.86
CA ARG A 100 -2.92 -0.92 -13.78
C ARG A 100 -3.63 -1.51 -12.57
N ASN A 101 -4.66 -0.79 -12.10
CA ASN A 101 -5.52 -1.24 -11.01
C ASN A 101 -6.49 -2.36 -11.47
N GLY A 102 -7.39 -2.80 -10.59
CA GLY A 102 -8.34 -3.88 -10.88
C GLY A 102 -9.35 -3.59 -12.00
N LYS A 103 -9.45 -2.33 -12.43
CA LYS A 103 -10.30 -1.86 -13.54
C LYS A 103 -9.51 -1.60 -14.83
N ASP A 104 -8.23 -1.99 -14.91
CA ASP A 104 -7.33 -1.68 -16.02
C ASP A 104 -7.07 -0.18 -16.24
N LEU A 105 -7.14 0.62 -15.17
CA LEU A 105 -6.87 2.06 -15.23
C LEU A 105 -5.58 2.42 -14.51
N PHE A 106 -4.86 3.41 -15.03
CA PHE A 106 -3.90 4.18 -14.26
C PHE A 106 -4.69 5.21 -13.45
N ALA A 107 -5.14 4.78 -12.29
CA ALA A 107 -5.90 5.55 -11.32
C ALA A 107 -5.52 5.04 -9.91
N ARG A 108 -6.29 5.39 -8.88
CA ARG A 108 -6.11 4.81 -7.55
C ARG A 108 -6.04 3.27 -7.62
N SER A 109 -4.94 2.75 -7.10
CA SER A 109 -4.55 1.35 -6.97
C SER A 109 -3.87 1.15 -5.60
N ALA A 110 -3.65 -0.11 -5.20
CA ALA A 110 -3.00 -0.40 -3.93
C ALA A 110 -1.61 0.24 -3.88
N ARG A 111 -0.88 0.22 -5.00
CA ARG A 111 0.42 0.88 -5.14
C ARG A 111 0.36 2.38 -4.91
N THR A 112 -0.57 3.08 -5.57
CA THR A 112 -0.64 4.54 -5.49
C THR A 112 -1.09 5.02 -4.11
N MET A 113 -1.98 4.28 -3.46
CA MET A 113 -2.46 4.58 -2.11
C MET A 113 -1.40 4.24 -1.06
N PHE A 114 -0.70 3.11 -1.22
CA PHE A 114 0.50 2.79 -0.45
C PHE A 114 1.55 3.93 -0.49
N GLU A 115 1.87 4.44 -1.69
CA GLU A 115 2.85 5.52 -1.81
C GLU A 115 2.38 6.84 -1.20
N GLU A 116 1.09 7.17 -1.35
CA GLU A 116 0.46 8.33 -0.68
C GLU A 116 0.60 8.20 0.83
N ASP A 117 0.13 7.09 1.38
CA ASP A 117 0.08 6.87 2.82
C ASP A 117 1.47 6.75 3.42
N TYR A 118 2.41 6.05 2.78
CA TYR A 118 3.79 5.99 3.26
C TYR A 118 4.48 7.37 3.26
N THR A 119 4.29 8.16 2.20
CA THR A 119 4.89 9.51 2.10
C THR A 119 4.29 10.45 3.14
N MET A 120 2.97 10.38 3.33
CA MET A 120 2.28 11.15 4.36
C MET A 120 2.66 10.70 5.77
N ALA A 121 2.90 9.40 6.01
CA ALA A 121 3.38 8.92 7.30
C ALA A 121 4.72 9.56 7.68
N LEU A 122 5.69 9.61 6.76
CA LEU A 122 6.99 10.26 6.99
C LEU A 122 6.85 11.78 7.19
N THR A 123 6.05 12.42 6.34
CA THR A 123 5.77 13.86 6.42
C THR A 123 5.19 14.23 7.79
N MET A 124 4.20 13.47 8.28
CA MET A 124 3.56 13.68 9.57
C MET A 124 4.50 13.39 10.74
N TYR A 125 5.34 12.35 10.63
CA TYR A 125 6.31 12.00 11.66
C TYR A 125 7.28 13.15 11.93
N HIS A 126 7.90 13.67 10.86
CA HIS A 126 8.87 14.75 10.96
C HIS A 126 8.27 16.09 11.37
N SER A 127 6.96 16.27 11.17
CA SER A 127 6.23 17.47 11.58
C SER A 127 5.65 17.36 13.01
N GLY A 128 5.95 16.28 13.74
CA GLY A 128 5.49 16.07 15.11
C GLY A 128 4.08 15.51 15.26
N PHE A 129 3.37 15.24 14.15
CA PHE A 129 2.02 14.65 14.15
C PHE A 129 2.09 13.12 14.21
N THR A 130 2.66 12.57 15.28
CA THR A 130 2.94 11.13 15.41
C THR A 130 1.69 10.25 15.34
N GLY A 131 0.54 10.72 15.85
CA GLY A 131 -0.74 10.02 15.72
C GLY A 131 -1.20 9.89 14.27
N GLN A 132 -1.11 10.97 13.48
CA GLN A 132 -1.43 10.93 12.05
C GLN A 132 -0.41 10.10 11.27
N SER A 133 0.87 10.18 11.63
CA SER A 133 1.91 9.34 11.07
C SER A 133 1.60 7.85 11.24
N ALA A 134 1.18 7.44 12.44
CA ALA A 134 0.77 6.08 12.74
C ALA A 134 -0.46 5.66 11.93
N ALA A 135 -1.47 6.54 11.84
CA ALA A 135 -2.65 6.28 11.02
C ALA A 135 -2.27 6.01 9.55
N TYR A 136 -1.49 6.90 8.93
CA TYR A 136 -1.02 6.72 7.56
C TYR A 136 -0.14 5.47 7.39
N LEU A 137 0.76 5.18 8.33
CA LEU A 137 1.61 3.99 8.24
C LEU A 137 0.79 2.69 8.33
N GLY A 138 -0.23 2.64 9.20
CA GLY A 138 -1.15 1.49 9.28
C GLY A 138 -1.90 1.26 7.96
N ARG A 139 -2.30 2.33 7.29
CA ARG A 139 -2.92 2.23 5.96
C ARG A 139 -1.95 1.77 4.87
N ALA A 140 -0.70 2.23 4.92
CA ALA A 140 0.34 1.73 4.03
C ALA A 140 0.61 0.23 4.24
N VAL A 141 0.55 -0.25 5.48
CA VAL A 141 0.63 -1.69 5.79
C VAL A 141 -0.52 -2.46 5.13
N HIS A 142 -1.76 -1.97 5.24
CA HIS A 142 -2.91 -2.59 4.55
C HIS A 142 -2.65 -2.75 3.05
N MET A 143 -2.28 -1.66 2.37
CA MET A 143 -2.04 -1.70 0.93
C MET A 143 -0.85 -2.59 0.53
N MET A 144 0.17 -2.70 1.38
CA MET A 144 1.27 -3.65 1.18
C MET A 144 0.78 -5.09 1.26
N SER A 145 -0.06 -5.41 2.25
CA SER A 145 -0.63 -6.75 2.42
C SER A 145 -1.47 -7.15 1.22
N ASP A 146 -2.32 -6.26 0.73
CA ASP A 146 -3.13 -6.51 -0.47
C ASP A 146 -2.25 -6.73 -1.71
N MET A 147 -1.21 -5.91 -1.92
CA MET A 147 -0.29 -6.12 -3.04
C MET A 147 0.46 -7.45 -2.99
N CYS A 148 0.64 -8.04 -1.80
CA CYS A 148 1.24 -9.36 -1.62
C CYS A 148 0.23 -10.51 -1.74
N CYS A 149 -1.07 -10.21 -1.71
CA CYS A 149 -2.15 -11.19 -1.79
C CYS A 149 -2.42 -11.57 -3.27
N LEU A 150 -2.43 -12.88 -3.56
CA LEU A 150 -2.51 -13.39 -4.92
C LEU A 150 -3.70 -12.80 -5.70
N PRO A 151 -4.98 -12.87 -5.23
CA PRO A 151 -6.12 -12.33 -5.95
C PRO A 151 -5.98 -10.85 -6.38
N HIS A 152 -5.33 -10.03 -5.56
CA HIS A 152 -5.10 -8.61 -5.79
C HIS A 152 -3.96 -8.33 -6.79
N ALA A 153 -2.97 -9.23 -6.84
CA ALA A 153 -1.88 -9.21 -7.83
C ALA A 153 -2.29 -9.75 -9.21
N VAL A 154 -3.33 -10.58 -9.30
CA VAL A 154 -3.75 -11.27 -10.54
C VAL A 154 -5.13 -10.88 -11.07
N LYS A 155 -5.66 -9.74 -10.59
CA LYS A 155 -6.94 -9.17 -11.04
C LYS A 155 -8.14 -10.11 -10.84
N TRP A 156 -8.11 -10.99 -9.84
CA TRP A 156 -9.31 -11.76 -9.48
C TRP A 156 -10.26 -10.89 -8.69
N THR A 157 -10.82 -9.86 -9.31
CA THR A 157 -11.62 -8.86 -8.57
C THR A 157 -12.96 -9.42 -8.14
N TYR A 158 -13.55 -8.80 -7.11
CA TYR A 158 -14.93 -9.05 -6.66
C TYR A 158 -16.00 -8.86 -7.74
N PHE A 159 -15.69 -8.15 -8.83
CA PHE A 159 -16.57 -7.90 -9.97
C PHE A 159 -16.12 -8.62 -11.25
N SER A 160 -15.16 -9.55 -11.15
CA SER A 160 -14.68 -10.35 -12.27
C SER A 160 -15.33 -11.73 -12.31
N LYS A 161 -15.13 -12.46 -13.43
CA LYS A 161 -15.46 -13.90 -13.54
C LYS A 161 -14.73 -14.80 -12.52
N LYS A 162 -13.75 -14.26 -11.78
CA LYS A 162 -12.93 -14.96 -10.77
C LYS A 162 -13.33 -14.62 -9.33
N ARG A 163 -14.44 -13.89 -9.12
CA ARG A 163 -14.95 -13.52 -7.79
C ARG A 163 -14.99 -14.69 -6.80
N GLY A 164 -15.47 -15.87 -7.23
CA GLY A 164 -15.55 -17.03 -6.34
C GLY A 164 -14.19 -17.52 -5.83
N LEU A 165 -13.14 -17.41 -6.65
CA LEU A 165 -11.77 -17.75 -6.22
C LEU A 165 -11.24 -16.73 -5.24
N HIS A 166 -11.50 -15.43 -5.47
CA HIS A 166 -11.10 -14.36 -4.56
C HIS A 166 -11.67 -14.58 -3.16
N ILE A 167 -12.99 -14.73 -3.08
CA ILE A 167 -13.71 -14.93 -1.81
C ILE A 167 -13.17 -16.16 -1.08
N SER A 168 -13.15 -17.31 -1.77
CA SER A 168 -12.75 -18.57 -1.12
C SER A 168 -11.27 -18.57 -0.71
N TYR A 169 -10.41 -17.83 -1.43
CA TYR A 169 -9.00 -17.66 -1.08
C TYR A 169 -8.85 -16.87 0.23
N GLU A 170 -9.50 -15.71 0.32
CA GLU A 170 -9.43 -14.86 1.51
C GLU A 170 -10.11 -15.51 2.72
N GLU A 171 -11.22 -16.23 2.51
CA GLU A 171 -11.88 -17.03 3.55
C GLU A 171 -10.98 -18.15 4.08
N LEU A 172 -10.28 -18.88 3.20
CA LEU A 172 -9.34 -19.91 3.63
C LEU A 172 -8.17 -19.29 4.41
N ALA A 173 -7.62 -18.18 3.91
CA ALA A 173 -6.56 -17.45 4.63
C ALA A 173 -7.04 -17.02 6.03
N ALA A 174 -8.27 -16.53 6.18
CA ALA A 174 -8.86 -16.12 7.45
C ALA A 174 -9.11 -17.30 8.40
N ALA A 175 -9.51 -18.46 7.87
CA ALA A 175 -9.68 -19.67 8.67
C ALA A 175 -8.34 -20.20 9.18
N MET A 176 -7.29 -20.12 8.36
CA MET A 176 -5.95 -20.63 8.67
C MET A 176 -5.15 -19.70 9.60
N TYR A 177 -5.23 -18.39 9.40
CA TYR A 177 -4.36 -17.41 10.05
C TYR A 177 -5.01 -16.80 11.31
N PRO A 178 -4.24 -16.51 12.38
CA PRO A 178 -2.82 -16.83 12.58
C PRO A 178 -2.58 -18.26 13.09
N GLU A 179 -3.60 -18.93 13.64
CA GLU A 179 -3.47 -20.16 14.44
C GLU A 179 -2.73 -21.32 13.76
N PHE A 180 -3.01 -21.58 12.48
CA PHE A 180 -2.50 -22.74 11.74
C PHE A 180 -1.30 -22.41 10.83
N VAL A 181 -0.78 -21.19 10.96
CA VAL A 181 0.40 -20.71 10.26
C VAL A 181 1.45 -20.44 11.33
N PRO A 182 2.47 -21.30 11.48
CA PRO A 182 3.52 -21.09 12.47
C PRO A 182 4.16 -19.71 12.33
N GLU A 183 4.70 -19.17 13.42
CA GLU A 183 5.55 -17.98 13.31
C GLU A 183 6.84 -18.34 12.56
N GLN A 184 7.38 -17.37 11.83
CA GLN A 184 8.65 -17.50 11.12
C GLN A 184 9.74 -16.63 11.77
N THR A 185 10.96 -16.77 11.27
CA THR A 185 12.07 -15.85 11.54
C THR A 185 12.58 -15.28 10.23
N ILE A 186 13.18 -14.09 10.27
CA ILE A 186 13.76 -13.46 9.08
C ILE A 186 15.23 -13.12 9.32
N SER A 187 15.92 -12.78 8.24
CA SER A 187 17.28 -12.22 8.28
C SER A 187 17.27 -10.75 7.90
N TYR A 188 18.39 -10.07 8.16
CA TYR A 188 18.60 -8.68 7.74
C TYR A 188 18.37 -8.45 6.24
N GLU A 189 18.67 -9.45 5.39
CA GLU A 189 18.45 -9.36 3.94
C GLU A 189 16.98 -9.13 3.60
N HIS A 190 16.05 -9.78 4.32
CA HIS A 190 14.62 -9.60 4.13
C HIS A 190 14.21 -8.15 4.40
N LEU A 191 14.75 -7.52 5.45
CA LEU A 191 14.49 -6.12 5.78
C LEU A 191 15.01 -5.15 4.70
N ARG A 192 15.96 -5.58 3.86
CA ARG A 192 16.51 -4.79 2.76
C ARG A 192 15.66 -4.84 1.48
N ARG A 193 14.50 -5.51 1.47
CA ARG A 193 13.57 -5.56 0.32
C ARG A 193 13.28 -4.18 -0.29
N PHE A 194 13.16 -3.14 0.55
CA PHE A 194 12.94 -1.76 0.13
C PHE A 194 14.17 -0.86 0.33
N ALA A 195 15.38 -1.35 0.05
CA ALA A 195 16.61 -0.59 0.27
C ALA A 195 16.76 0.67 -0.62
N MET A 196 16.21 0.64 -1.85
CA MET A 196 16.30 1.74 -2.81
C MET A 196 15.42 2.92 -2.35
N ARG A 197 16.04 4.00 -1.88
CA ARG A 197 15.28 5.13 -1.34
C ARG A 197 14.44 5.85 -2.39
N SER A 198 14.98 6.08 -3.58
CA SER A 198 14.34 6.87 -4.62
C SER A 198 12.99 6.36 -5.11
N SER A 199 12.66 5.07 -4.91
CA SER A 199 11.41 4.47 -5.37
C SER A 199 11.16 3.07 -4.80
N PHE A 200 9.89 2.66 -4.72
CA PHE A 200 9.46 1.29 -4.44
C PHE A 200 9.25 0.45 -5.73
N THR A 201 9.46 1.03 -6.92
CA THR A 201 9.01 0.46 -8.21
C THR A 201 9.55 -0.94 -8.45
N THR A 202 10.87 -1.13 -8.37
CA THR A 202 11.48 -2.44 -8.65
C THR A 202 10.94 -3.53 -7.71
N ALA A 203 10.93 -3.26 -6.39
CA ALA A 203 10.54 -4.24 -5.39
C ALA A 203 9.06 -4.64 -5.48
N LEU A 204 8.14 -3.67 -5.65
CA LEU A 204 6.71 -4.01 -5.74
C LEU A 204 6.33 -4.61 -7.10
N ASN A 205 6.99 -4.22 -8.20
CA ASN A 205 6.74 -4.87 -9.49
C ASN A 205 7.21 -6.32 -9.47
N ALA A 206 8.41 -6.57 -8.95
CA ALA A 206 8.93 -7.92 -8.77
C ALA A 206 8.04 -8.75 -7.83
N GLY A 207 7.56 -8.16 -6.73
CA GLY A 207 6.62 -8.80 -5.82
C GLY A 207 5.31 -9.21 -6.48
N ALA A 208 4.64 -8.28 -7.17
CA ALA A 208 3.38 -8.56 -7.86
C ALA A 208 3.56 -9.60 -8.99
N GLN A 209 4.68 -9.54 -9.73
CA GLN A 209 5.01 -10.54 -10.75
C GLN A 209 5.28 -11.92 -10.13
N LYS A 210 6.00 -11.99 -9.01
CA LYS A 210 6.25 -13.23 -8.26
C LYS A 210 4.94 -13.86 -7.79
N ALA A 211 4.04 -13.07 -7.20
CA ALA A 211 2.71 -13.55 -6.83
C ALA A 211 1.94 -14.06 -8.06
N ALA A 212 1.97 -13.34 -9.19
CA ALA A 212 1.29 -13.80 -10.40
C ALA A 212 1.79 -15.13 -10.96
N MET A 213 3.06 -15.49 -10.71
CA MET A 213 3.62 -16.79 -11.09
C MET A 213 3.10 -17.95 -10.23
N GLU A 214 2.43 -17.68 -9.11
CA GLU A 214 1.98 -18.70 -8.14
C GLU A 214 0.54 -19.19 -8.39
N ILE A 215 -0.07 -18.75 -9.50
CA ILE A 215 -1.38 -19.26 -9.95
C ILE A 215 -1.41 -20.80 -10.06
N PRO A 216 -0.39 -21.50 -10.61
CA PRO A 216 -0.37 -22.96 -10.63
C PRO A 216 -0.40 -23.59 -9.23
N GLU A 217 0.27 -23.00 -8.27
CA GLU A 217 0.43 -23.51 -6.90
C GLU A 217 -0.88 -23.44 -6.13
N VAL A 218 -1.68 -22.37 -6.28
CA VAL A 218 -3.01 -22.33 -5.64
C VAL A 218 -3.97 -23.35 -6.26
N LEU A 219 -3.75 -23.77 -7.52
CA LEU A 219 -4.55 -24.81 -8.16
C LEU A 219 -4.16 -26.23 -7.68
N SER A 220 -2.90 -26.45 -7.32
CA SER A 220 -2.39 -27.77 -6.91
C SER A 220 -2.30 -27.96 -5.40
N SER A 221 -2.00 -26.90 -4.64
CA SER A 221 -1.67 -26.95 -3.21
C SER A 221 -2.02 -25.62 -2.51
N PRO A 222 -3.31 -25.26 -2.45
CA PRO A 222 -3.76 -23.96 -1.94
C PRO A 222 -3.31 -23.64 -0.51
N GLU A 223 -3.31 -24.61 0.42
CA GLU A 223 -2.81 -24.37 1.79
C GLU A 223 -1.34 -23.94 1.81
N ALA A 224 -0.50 -24.56 0.97
CA ALA A 224 0.93 -24.28 0.91
C ALA A 224 1.21 -22.91 0.26
N GLU A 225 0.45 -22.57 -0.79
CA GLU A 225 0.57 -21.29 -1.47
C GLU A 225 0.13 -20.12 -0.56
N ILE A 226 -1.02 -20.24 0.10
CA ILE A 226 -1.49 -19.23 1.06
C ILE A 226 -0.49 -19.04 2.21
N LYS A 227 0.04 -20.12 2.79
CA LYS A 227 1.09 -20.03 3.83
C LYS A 227 2.34 -19.30 3.32
N LYS A 228 2.80 -19.64 2.11
CA LYS A 228 3.93 -18.98 1.46
C LYS A 228 3.67 -17.48 1.25
N ARG A 229 2.45 -17.08 0.89
CA ARG A 229 2.06 -15.66 0.76
C ARG A 229 1.97 -14.95 2.08
N LEU A 230 1.37 -15.54 3.11
CA LEU A 230 1.37 -14.95 4.46
C LEU A 230 2.79 -14.69 4.95
N TYR A 231 3.73 -15.63 4.75
CA TYR A 231 5.13 -15.41 5.09
C TYR A 231 5.80 -14.29 4.29
N ASP A 232 5.61 -14.23 2.97
CA ASP A 232 6.17 -13.16 2.14
C ASP A 232 5.57 -11.79 2.51
N THR A 233 4.30 -11.75 2.90
CA THR A 233 3.60 -10.55 3.36
C THR A 233 4.13 -10.06 4.71
N GLU A 234 4.27 -10.94 5.70
CA GLU A 234 4.90 -10.59 6.99
C GLU A 234 6.32 -10.02 6.78
N GLN A 235 7.11 -10.65 5.90
CA GLN A 235 8.44 -10.16 5.52
C GLN A 235 8.40 -8.79 4.82
N ALA A 236 7.44 -8.59 3.90
CA ALA A 236 7.27 -7.31 3.21
C ALA A 236 6.90 -6.19 4.18
N VAL A 237 5.99 -6.45 5.11
CA VAL A 237 5.56 -5.47 6.10
C VAL A 237 6.69 -5.18 7.10
N ALA A 238 7.43 -6.18 7.58
CA ALA A 238 8.63 -5.96 8.40
C ALA A 238 9.67 -5.08 7.67
N ALA A 239 9.92 -5.35 6.39
CA ALA A 239 10.82 -4.54 5.56
C ALA A 239 10.29 -3.11 5.32
N LEU A 240 8.97 -2.93 5.21
CA LEU A 240 8.34 -1.61 5.10
C LEU A 240 8.55 -0.79 6.37
N LEU A 241 8.33 -1.41 7.53
CA LEU A 241 8.52 -0.79 8.84
C LEU A 241 9.99 -0.42 9.07
N TYR A 242 10.92 -1.32 8.75
CA TYR A 242 12.35 -1.01 8.76
C TYR A 242 12.72 0.13 7.81
N ARG A 243 12.10 0.15 6.62
CA ARG A 243 12.30 1.23 5.65
C ARG A 243 11.77 2.57 6.19
N PHE A 244 10.63 2.60 6.87
CA PHE A 244 10.13 3.77 7.58
C PHE A 244 11.15 4.28 8.59
N TYR A 245 11.61 3.43 9.52
CA TYR A 245 12.67 3.77 10.49
C TYR A 245 13.88 4.40 9.78
N ARG A 246 14.43 3.77 8.74
CA ARG A 246 15.60 4.29 8.01
C ARG A 246 15.38 5.62 7.31
N ASP A 247 14.15 5.91 6.90
CA ASP A 247 13.81 7.18 6.25
C ASP A 247 13.54 8.28 7.29
N THR A 248 13.15 7.95 8.53
CA THR A 248 13.09 8.93 9.64
C THR A 248 14.45 9.48 10.08
N LYS A 249 15.55 8.83 9.67
CA LYS A 249 16.93 9.20 10.06
C LYS A 249 17.65 10.04 9.02
N VAL A 250 16.95 10.50 7.98
CA VAL A 250 17.56 11.26 6.89
C VAL A 250 16.77 12.53 6.60
N THR A 251 17.41 13.48 5.92
CA THR A 251 16.79 14.76 5.55
C THR A 251 15.63 14.58 4.56
N PRO A 252 14.72 15.56 4.42
CA PRO A 252 13.58 15.50 3.49
C PRO A 252 14.00 15.15 2.06
N LEU A 253 15.11 15.73 1.58
CA LEU A 253 15.64 15.47 0.24
C LEU A 253 16.11 14.02 0.04
N ARG A 254 16.66 13.36 1.07
CA ARG A 254 17.12 11.97 1.00
C ARG A 254 16.00 10.97 1.31
N GLY A 255 15.13 11.31 2.25
CA GLY A 255 13.97 10.54 2.68
C GLY A 255 12.77 10.67 1.74
N HIS A 256 12.80 11.65 0.84
CA HIS A 256 11.72 12.06 -0.07
C HIS A 256 10.37 12.12 0.66
N TYR A 257 10.26 13.07 1.58
CA TYR A 257 9.01 13.48 2.24
C TYR A 257 8.91 15.01 2.23
N ALA A 258 7.72 15.55 2.48
CA ALA A 258 7.51 17.00 2.55
C ALA A 258 7.78 17.51 3.98
N ALA A 259 8.33 18.71 4.11
CA ALA A 259 8.59 19.34 5.40
C ALA A 259 8.27 20.85 5.37
N ASP A 260 8.03 21.42 6.55
CA ASP A 260 7.84 22.86 6.72
C ASP A 260 9.00 23.66 6.10
N GLY A 261 8.67 24.71 5.36
CA GLY A 261 9.63 25.62 4.74
C GLY A 261 10.26 25.11 3.44
N MET A 262 9.96 23.88 3.00
CA MET A 262 10.31 23.44 1.66
C MET A 262 9.47 24.17 0.61
N VAL A 263 9.98 24.28 -0.60
CA VAL A 263 9.35 25.07 -1.67
C VAL A 263 8.80 24.17 -2.78
N CYS A 264 7.61 24.49 -3.27
CA CYS A 264 6.96 23.78 -4.37
C CYS A 264 6.35 24.77 -5.37
N HIS A 265 6.24 24.37 -6.64
CA HIS A 265 5.49 25.13 -7.66
C HIS A 265 4.24 24.32 -8.08
N PRO A 266 3.19 24.30 -7.23
CA PRO A 266 2.03 23.42 -7.43
C PRO A 266 1.08 23.89 -8.54
N PHE A 267 0.98 25.20 -8.77
CA PHE A 267 0.03 25.81 -9.72
C PHE A 267 0.77 26.57 -10.81
N ALA A 268 0.33 26.43 -12.06
CA ALA A 268 1.00 27.02 -13.22
C ALA A 268 1.01 28.56 -13.20
N ASP A 269 -0.04 29.15 -12.61
CA ASP A 269 -0.26 30.60 -12.59
C ASP A 269 0.21 31.26 -11.27
N MET A 270 1.02 30.56 -10.46
CA MET A 270 1.54 31.08 -9.19
C MET A 270 3.07 30.92 -9.08
N PRO A 271 3.73 31.79 -8.30
CA PRO A 271 5.15 31.60 -7.99
C PRO A 271 5.37 30.33 -7.15
N ALA A 272 6.63 30.07 -6.85
CA ALA A 272 7.02 29.12 -5.82
C ALA A 272 6.29 29.43 -4.51
N LEU A 273 5.73 28.40 -3.87
CA LEU A 273 5.01 28.48 -2.61
C LEU A 273 5.76 27.70 -1.54
N ASP A 274 5.77 28.24 -0.33
CA ASP A 274 6.30 27.57 0.84
C ASP A 274 5.32 26.49 1.30
N ILE A 275 5.86 25.36 1.73
CA ILE A 275 5.09 24.27 2.31
C ILE A 275 4.90 24.51 3.80
N LYS A 276 3.66 24.33 4.22
CA LYS A 276 3.28 24.20 5.63
C LYS A 276 2.59 22.86 5.84
N ILE A 277 3.07 22.08 6.79
CA ILE A 277 2.47 20.81 7.20
C ILE A 277 1.53 21.08 8.37
N THR A 278 0.31 20.59 8.22
CA THR A 278 -0.72 20.62 9.25
C THR A 278 -1.13 19.20 9.58
N GLU A 279 -1.85 18.99 10.68
CA GLU A 279 -2.41 17.69 11.02
C GLU A 279 -3.30 17.12 9.90
N ARG A 280 -3.92 18.00 9.09
CA ARG A 280 -4.80 17.62 7.98
C ARG A 280 -4.06 17.26 6.68
N GLY A 281 -2.81 17.68 6.52
CA GLY A 281 -2.04 17.51 5.29
C GLY A 281 -1.15 18.69 4.94
N ILE A 282 -0.76 18.75 3.68
CA ILE A 282 0.13 19.76 3.10
C ILE A 282 -0.69 20.97 2.67
N THR A 283 -0.35 22.14 3.18
CA THR A 283 -0.86 23.44 2.74
C THR A 283 0.26 24.27 2.13
N PHE A 284 -0.11 25.30 1.38
CA PHE A 284 0.85 26.19 0.71
C PHE A 284 0.72 27.62 1.24
N GLU A 285 1.83 28.33 1.33
CA GLU A 285 1.90 29.72 1.74
C GLU A 285 2.63 30.58 0.71
N LEU A 286 2.24 31.84 0.60
CA LEU A 286 2.95 32.86 -0.18
C LEU A 286 3.22 34.04 0.75
N ALA A 287 4.50 34.32 1.01
CA ALA A 287 4.93 35.37 1.94
C ALA A 287 4.25 35.25 3.33
N GLY A 288 4.15 34.03 3.85
CA GLY A 288 3.54 33.72 5.15
C GLY A 288 1.99 33.76 5.18
N LEU A 289 1.34 33.94 4.03
CA LEU A 289 -0.12 33.90 3.92
C LEU A 289 -0.58 32.59 3.27
N SER A 290 -1.55 31.91 3.91
CA SER A 290 -2.09 30.66 3.39
C SER A 290 -2.76 30.83 2.02
N VAL A 291 -2.39 29.97 1.08
CA VAL A 291 -2.93 29.94 -0.27
C VAL A 291 -4.06 28.92 -0.36
N ASN A 292 -5.26 29.41 -0.63
CA ASN A 292 -6.44 28.58 -0.90
C ASN A 292 -6.74 28.58 -2.39
N SER A 293 -6.70 27.41 -3.04
CA SER A 293 -7.00 27.28 -4.46
C SER A 293 -8.40 26.70 -4.69
N ARG A 294 -8.98 26.97 -5.87
CA ARG A 294 -10.22 26.29 -6.31
C ARG A 294 -10.05 24.78 -6.49
N LEU A 295 -8.80 24.30 -6.58
CA LEU A 295 -8.46 22.88 -6.70
C LEU A 295 -8.31 22.19 -5.34
N GLY A 296 -8.30 22.96 -4.25
CA GLY A 296 -8.09 22.47 -2.89
C GLY A 296 -7.28 23.44 -2.04
N SER A 297 -7.41 23.30 -0.72
CA SER A 297 -6.64 24.04 0.28
C SER A 297 -5.64 23.16 1.04
N VAL A 298 -5.91 21.85 1.12
CA VAL A 298 -5.07 20.86 1.79
C VAL A 298 -4.83 19.70 0.84
N PHE A 299 -3.59 19.20 0.79
CA PHE A 299 -3.13 18.20 -0.17
C PHE A 299 -2.42 17.04 0.53
N ARG A 300 -2.34 15.92 -0.17
CA ARG A 300 -1.50 14.76 0.14
C ARG A 300 -0.49 14.56 -0.97
N ALA A 301 0.72 14.17 -0.59
CA ALA A 301 1.76 13.78 -1.52
C ALA A 301 1.65 12.28 -1.81
N ALA A 302 1.50 11.92 -3.08
CA ALA A 302 1.51 10.54 -3.57
C ALA A 302 2.57 10.35 -4.66
N HIS A 303 2.87 9.10 -5.03
CA HIS A 303 3.78 8.71 -6.11
C HIS A 303 5.22 9.21 -5.97
N ARG A 304 6.09 8.39 -5.38
CA ARG A 304 7.50 8.72 -5.19
C ARG A 304 8.32 8.24 -6.39
N ARG A 305 8.71 9.18 -7.25
CA ARG A 305 9.64 8.90 -8.37
C ARG A 305 10.74 9.95 -8.43
N GLY A 306 11.97 9.55 -8.12
CA GLY A 306 13.14 10.42 -8.22
C GLY A 306 13.04 11.67 -7.33
N GLY A 307 12.45 11.52 -6.13
CA GLY A 307 12.25 12.63 -5.19
C GLY A 307 11.12 13.60 -5.53
N LYS A 308 10.30 13.30 -6.53
CA LYS A 308 9.10 14.06 -6.87
C LYS A 308 7.83 13.33 -6.41
N PHE A 309 6.74 14.11 -6.28
CA PHE A 309 5.43 13.65 -5.81
C PHE A 309 4.32 14.21 -6.69
N SER A 310 3.24 13.47 -6.89
CA SER A 310 1.96 14.08 -7.24
C SER A 310 1.28 14.66 -6.00
N LEU A 311 0.43 15.66 -6.21
CA LEU A 311 -0.36 16.29 -5.14
C LEU A 311 -1.85 16.05 -5.39
N THR A 312 -2.51 15.43 -4.40
CA THR A 312 -3.94 15.11 -4.42
C THR A 312 -4.65 15.92 -3.34
N PRO A 313 -5.72 16.67 -3.64
CA PRO A 313 -6.49 17.37 -2.60
C PRO A 313 -7.09 16.39 -1.58
N VAL A 314 -7.08 16.77 -0.30
CA VAL A 314 -7.80 16.05 0.75
C VAL A 314 -9.29 16.07 0.42
N GLY A 315 -9.95 14.90 0.51
CA GLY A 315 -11.34 14.70 0.10
C GLY A 315 -11.52 14.32 -1.38
N CYS A 316 -10.46 14.37 -2.20
CA CYS A 316 -10.52 13.84 -3.56
C CYS A 316 -10.41 12.30 -3.54
N ASN A 317 -11.56 11.63 -3.53
CA ASN A 317 -11.61 10.18 -3.50
C ASN A 317 -11.45 9.56 -4.90
N SER A 318 -11.55 10.32 -5.99
CA SER A 318 -11.45 9.82 -7.36
C SER A 318 -10.01 9.57 -7.84
N GLY A 319 -8.99 9.93 -7.05
CA GLY A 319 -7.60 9.73 -7.43
C GLY A 319 -7.09 10.73 -8.48
N LEU A 320 -7.69 11.92 -8.52
CA LEU A 320 -7.25 13.00 -9.39
C LEU A 320 -6.14 13.80 -8.71
N VAL A 321 -5.17 14.24 -9.51
CA VAL A 321 -3.97 14.95 -9.06
C VAL A 321 -3.88 16.33 -9.69
N LEU A 322 -3.06 17.20 -9.09
CA LEU A 322 -2.62 18.44 -9.73
C LEU A 322 -1.75 18.12 -10.95
N SER A 323 -1.83 18.99 -11.98
CA SER A 323 -0.96 18.96 -13.15
C SER A 323 -0.61 20.37 -13.58
N ARG A 324 0.67 20.62 -13.88
CA ARG A 324 1.13 21.93 -14.40
C ARG A 324 0.57 22.28 -15.78
N SER A 325 0.03 21.32 -16.52
CA SER A 325 -0.61 21.57 -17.82
C SER A 325 -2.12 21.77 -17.75
N SER A 326 -2.72 21.75 -16.55
CA SER A 326 -4.17 21.80 -16.40
C SER A 326 -4.58 22.76 -15.28
N ARG A 327 -5.65 23.52 -15.53
CA ARG A 327 -6.35 24.32 -14.51
C ARG A 327 -7.43 23.51 -13.75
N LYS A 328 -7.50 22.19 -13.99
CA LYS A 328 -8.40 21.24 -13.34
C LYS A 328 -7.59 20.06 -12.80
N LEU A 329 -8.14 19.35 -11.82
CA LEU A 329 -7.59 18.05 -11.41
C LEU A 329 -7.69 17.06 -12.58
N VAL A 330 -6.66 16.25 -12.77
CA VAL A 330 -6.58 15.26 -13.85
C VAL A 330 -6.36 13.86 -13.31
N PRO A 331 -6.77 12.80 -14.02
CA PRO A 331 -6.39 11.43 -13.66
C PRO A 331 -4.87 11.28 -13.63
N PHE A 332 -4.38 10.51 -12.66
CA PHE A 332 -2.96 10.18 -12.59
C PHE A 332 -2.50 9.43 -13.85
N ASP A 333 -1.41 9.89 -14.47
CA ASP A 333 -0.73 9.19 -15.55
C ASP A 333 0.76 9.03 -15.16
N PRO A 334 1.27 7.79 -14.99
CA PRO A 334 2.66 7.55 -14.59
C PRO A 334 3.70 8.02 -15.63
N ARG A 335 3.26 8.41 -16.84
CA ARG A 335 4.10 8.96 -17.91
C ARG A 335 4.16 10.48 -17.88
N ASP A 336 3.20 11.15 -17.25
CA ASP A 336 3.09 12.61 -17.28
C ASP A 336 3.92 13.24 -16.16
N GLU A 337 5.15 13.63 -16.49
CA GLU A 337 6.04 14.30 -15.54
C GLU A 337 5.49 15.64 -15.03
N LYS A 338 4.50 16.25 -15.72
CA LYS A 338 3.87 17.50 -15.28
C LYS A 338 2.97 17.31 -14.06
N GLN A 339 2.66 16.06 -13.71
CA GLN A 339 1.95 15.68 -12.49
C GLN A 339 2.91 15.45 -11.31
N LEU A 340 4.22 15.54 -11.53
CA LEU A 340 5.25 15.27 -10.52
C LEU A 340 5.96 16.57 -10.11
N TYR A 341 5.84 16.90 -8.83
CA TYR A 341 6.33 18.10 -8.20
C TYR A 341 7.57 17.79 -7.38
N GLY A 342 8.67 18.48 -7.68
CA GLY A 342 9.83 18.52 -6.78
C GLY A 342 9.49 19.42 -5.60
N ILE A 343 9.75 18.92 -4.39
CA ILE A 343 9.67 19.66 -3.14
C ILE A 343 11.11 19.86 -2.70
N ILE A 344 11.58 21.10 -2.67
CA ILE A 344 13.00 21.48 -2.52
C ILE A 344 13.23 22.15 -1.17
#